data_AF-A0A1F5T029-F1
#
_entry.id   AF-A0A1F5T029-F1
#
_cell.length_a   1.000
_cell.length_b   1.000
_cell.length_c   1.000
_cell.angle_alpha   90.00
_cell.angle_beta   90.00
_cell.angle_gamma   90.00
#
_symmetry.space_group_name_H-M   'P 1'
#
loop_
_entity.id
_entity.type
_entity.pdbx_description
1 polymer ?
#
loop_
_entity_poly.entity_id
_entity_poly.type
_entity_poly.pdbx_seq_one_letter_code
_entity_poly.pdbx_strand_id
1 'polypeptide(L)'
;MKKIIALFIIILAIAVVTTYSVFAGNIIDELRGKIVLQVEDNGEAWYINPSTDTRFFLDRPDSAFRLMKTLGLGITNEHLDKIPIGLFAQSGEDTDKDGLVDLLETAIKTNLNNPDSDADNFLDKEELLNGYNPNGDGRFPILPLDQDLINLVKGKILLQVENHGEAWYVYPSNGKRYFLGRPSDAFEIMRGMGLGISNSDLAKINIAD
;
A
#
# COMPACT_ATOMS: atom_id res chain seq x y z
N MET A 1 79.63 23.09 -26.76
CA MET A 1 78.89 22.44 -27.87
C MET A 1 77.75 21.63 -27.30
N LYS A 2 76.64 21.58 -28.05
CA LYS A 2 75.38 20.84 -27.86
C LYS A 2 74.31 21.51 -26.96
N LYS A 3 73.27 21.93 -27.68
CA LYS A 3 71.99 22.51 -27.27
C LYS A 3 71.06 21.39 -26.77
N ILE A 4 70.26 21.64 -25.73
CA ILE A 4 69.06 20.84 -25.38
C ILE A 4 67.99 21.86 -24.95
N ILE A 5 67.28 22.46 -25.90
CA ILE A 5 65.88 22.15 -26.27
C ILE A 5 64.97 22.08 -25.03
N ALA A 6 64.39 23.23 -24.70
CA ALA A 6 63.25 23.34 -23.80
C ALA A 6 62.02 22.75 -24.49
N LEU A 7 61.41 21.73 -23.88
CA LEU A 7 60.12 21.18 -24.30
C LEU A 7 59.10 21.57 -23.23
N PHE A 8 58.37 22.66 -23.49
CA PHE A 8 57.19 23.02 -22.71
C PHE A 8 56.05 22.08 -23.10
N ILE A 9 55.81 21.04 -22.29
CA ILE A 9 54.58 20.26 -22.35
C ILE A 9 53.53 21.03 -21.53
N ILE A 10 52.69 21.80 -22.23
CA ILE A 10 51.46 22.34 -21.67
C ILE A 10 50.44 21.20 -21.74
N ILE A 11 50.30 20.44 -20.66
CA ILE A 11 49.13 19.57 -20.47
C ILE A 11 47.97 20.48 -20.13
N LEU A 12 47.17 20.81 -21.14
CA LEU A 12 45.87 21.45 -20.97
C LEU A 12 44.91 20.38 -20.43
N ALA A 13 44.81 20.28 -19.12
CA ALA A 13 43.77 19.49 -18.46
C ALA A 13 42.44 20.22 -18.64
N ILE A 14 41.72 19.92 -19.73
CA ILE A 14 40.33 20.31 -19.87
C ILE A 14 39.53 19.40 -18.93
N ALA A 15 39.30 19.87 -17.71
CA ALA A 15 38.32 19.29 -16.81
C ALA A 15 36.93 19.55 -17.42
N VAL A 16 36.42 18.60 -18.20
CA VAL A 16 35.02 18.58 -18.59
C VAL A 16 34.22 18.21 -17.34
N VAL A 17 33.87 19.23 -16.55
CA VAL A 17 32.92 19.07 -15.44
C VAL A 17 31.56 18.84 -16.07
N THR A 18 31.21 17.57 -16.27
CA THR A 18 29.86 17.18 -16.64
C THR A 18 28.98 17.38 -15.40
N THR A 19 28.15 18.42 -15.42
CA THR A 19 27.12 18.59 -14.40
C THR A 19 26.01 17.58 -14.69
N TYR A 20 26.00 16.46 -13.96
CA TYR A 20 24.82 15.63 -13.88
C TYR A 20 23.78 16.39 -13.07
N SER A 21 22.77 16.95 -13.74
CA SER A 21 21.53 17.33 -13.07
C SER A 21 20.88 16.05 -12.57
N VAL A 22 21.12 15.70 -11.31
CA VAL A 22 20.29 14.72 -10.62
C VAL A 22 18.92 15.38 -10.51
N PHE A 23 18.00 15.00 -11.38
CA PHE A 23 16.59 15.30 -11.17
C PHE A 23 16.20 14.56 -9.89
N ALA A 24 16.24 15.25 -8.75
CA ALA A 24 15.54 14.78 -7.57
C ALA A 24 14.07 14.74 -7.98
N GLY A 25 13.52 13.54 -8.19
CA GLY A 25 12.10 13.35 -8.41
C GLY A 25 11.33 14.06 -7.30
N ASN A 26 10.17 14.63 -7.62
CA ASN A 26 9.35 15.22 -6.57
C ASN A 26 8.97 14.10 -5.60
N ILE A 27 9.42 14.21 -4.35
CA ILE A 27 9.23 13.17 -3.33
C ILE A 27 7.75 12.76 -3.18
N ILE A 28 6.83 13.67 -3.49
CA ILE A 28 5.41 13.37 -3.51
C ILE A 28 5.06 12.26 -4.51
N ASP A 29 5.69 12.21 -5.68
CA ASP A 29 5.40 11.25 -6.75
C ASP A 29 5.68 9.82 -6.27
N GLU A 30 6.70 9.64 -5.43
CA GLU A 30 7.08 8.36 -4.85
C GLU A 30 6.22 7.97 -3.64
N LEU A 31 5.62 8.96 -2.97
CA LEU A 31 4.91 8.76 -1.71
C LEU A 31 3.38 8.77 -1.86
N ARG A 32 2.83 9.13 -3.03
CA ARG A 32 1.38 9.10 -3.28
C ARG A 32 0.75 7.79 -2.83
N GLY A 33 -0.25 7.92 -1.96
CA GLY A 33 -1.02 6.84 -1.41
C GLY A 33 -0.28 5.94 -0.43
N LYS A 34 0.97 6.27 -0.07
CA LYS A 34 1.72 5.56 0.95
C LYS A 34 1.46 6.16 2.31
N ILE A 35 1.81 5.35 3.31
CA ILE A 35 1.87 5.78 4.70
C ILE A 35 3.34 5.97 5.03
N VAL A 36 3.65 7.07 5.70
CA VAL A 36 5.00 7.42 6.09
C VAL A 36 5.08 7.66 7.59
N LEU A 37 6.21 7.28 8.18
CA LEU A 37 6.48 7.36 9.61
C LEU A 37 7.62 8.35 9.84
N GLN A 38 7.40 9.39 10.66
CA GLN A 38 8.47 10.31 11.04
C GLN A 38 9.48 9.59 11.93
N VAL A 39 10.68 9.34 11.40
CA VAL A 39 11.71 8.57 12.12
C VAL A 39 12.62 9.44 13.01
N GLU A 40 12.51 10.76 12.89
CA GLU A 40 13.34 11.73 13.62
C GLU A 40 12.62 12.33 14.85
N ASP A 41 11.34 11.99 15.05
CA ASP A 41 10.49 12.44 16.17
C ASP A 41 9.83 11.24 16.90
N ASN A 42 8.51 11.27 17.14
CA ASN A 42 7.80 10.27 17.95
C ASN A 42 7.23 9.10 17.13
N GLY A 43 7.61 8.95 15.85
CA GLY A 43 7.06 7.91 14.99
C GLY A 43 5.63 8.20 14.54
N GLU A 44 5.28 9.48 14.40
CA GLU A 44 4.01 9.95 13.85
C GLU A 44 3.77 9.35 12.46
N ALA A 45 2.56 8.84 12.23
CA ALA A 45 2.16 8.26 10.97
C ALA A 45 1.37 9.28 10.14
N TRP A 46 1.63 9.31 8.84
CA TRP A 46 0.99 10.22 7.89
C TRP A 46 0.56 9.47 6.65
N TYR A 47 -0.64 9.73 6.16
CA TYR A 47 -1.10 9.24 4.87
C TYR A 47 -0.96 10.31 3.81
N ILE A 48 -0.27 9.99 2.73
CA ILE A 48 -0.09 10.90 1.60
C ILE A 48 -1.23 10.64 0.61
N ASN A 49 -2.21 11.52 0.56
CA ASN A 49 -3.39 11.31 -0.27
C ASN A 49 -3.04 11.45 -1.76
N PRO A 50 -3.25 10.39 -2.58
CA PRO A 50 -2.83 10.39 -3.98
C PRO A 50 -3.69 11.29 -4.87
N SER A 51 -4.83 11.80 -4.37
CA SER A 51 -5.75 12.66 -5.12
C SER A 51 -5.51 14.15 -4.87
N THR A 52 -4.92 14.51 -3.74
CA THR A 52 -4.75 15.91 -3.31
C THR A 52 -3.29 16.31 -3.10
N ASP A 53 -2.34 15.38 -3.14
CA ASP A 53 -0.92 15.62 -2.86
C ASP A 53 -0.67 16.24 -1.47
N THR A 54 -1.58 15.99 -0.54
CA THR A 54 -1.49 16.44 0.86
C THR A 54 -1.31 15.27 1.81
N ARG A 55 -0.67 15.54 2.95
CA ARG A 55 -0.52 14.58 4.04
C ARG A 55 -1.60 14.77 5.09
N PHE A 56 -2.16 13.65 5.57
CA PHE A 56 -3.08 13.61 6.69
C PHE A 56 -2.43 12.93 7.88
N PHE A 57 -2.58 13.51 9.07
CA PHE A 57 -2.05 12.92 10.29
C PHE A 57 -2.89 11.73 10.72
N LEU A 58 -2.24 10.60 11.01
CA LEU A 58 -2.85 9.38 11.55
C LEU A 58 -2.55 9.30 13.04
N ASP A 59 -3.30 10.09 13.83
CA ASP A 59 -3.16 10.19 15.29
C ASP A 59 -3.42 8.85 16.00
N ARG A 60 -4.66 8.62 16.44
CA ARG A 60 -5.08 7.41 17.15
C ARG A 60 -5.84 6.48 16.21
N PRO A 61 -5.83 5.16 16.45
CA PRO A 61 -6.50 4.17 15.61
C PRO A 61 -7.92 4.57 15.18
N ASP A 62 -8.80 4.94 16.13
CA ASP A 62 -10.20 5.30 15.82
C ASP A 62 -10.33 6.56 14.95
N SER A 63 -9.53 7.59 15.21
CA SER A 63 -9.57 8.84 14.46
C SER A 63 -8.97 8.66 13.07
N ALA A 64 -7.84 7.97 12.96
CA ALA A 64 -7.22 7.61 11.70
C ALA A 64 -8.16 6.75 10.84
N PHE A 65 -8.83 5.76 11.44
CA PHE A 65 -9.79 4.92 10.73
C PHE A 65 -10.98 5.73 10.18
N ARG A 66 -11.59 6.61 10.98
CA ARG A 66 -12.68 7.48 10.52
C ARG A 66 -12.24 8.42 9.40
N LEU A 67 -11.06 9.01 9.54
CA LEU A 67 -10.44 9.82 8.49
C LEU A 67 -10.29 9.02 7.20
N MET A 68 -9.72 7.82 7.28
CA MET A 68 -9.49 6.94 6.14
C MET A 68 -10.78 6.55 5.44
N LYS A 69 -11.84 6.22 6.19
CA LYS A 69 -13.16 6.00 5.61
C LYS A 69 -13.71 7.26 4.94
N THR A 70 -13.51 8.44 5.52
CA THR A 70 -13.96 9.71 4.92
C THR A 70 -13.26 10.00 3.59
N LEU A 71 -11.99 9.61 3.46
CA LEU A 71 -11.22 9.70 2.21
C LEU A 71 -11.54 8.57 1.22
N GLY A 72 -12.35 7.60 1.63
CA GLY A 72 -12.60 6.37 0.89
C GLY A 72 -13.44 6.57 -0.36
N LEU A 73 -13.00 5.95 -1.46
CA LEU A 73 -13.73 5.88 -2.71
C LEU A 73 -14.73 4.70 -2.67
N GLY A 74 -15.99 4.97 -2.96
CA GLY A 74 -17.00 3.90 -3.09
C GLY A 74 -16.66 2.92 -4.21
N ILE A 75 -16.80 1.63 -3.96
CA ILE A 75 -16.57 0.56 -4.95
C ILE A 75 -17.65 -0.54 -4.85
N THR A 76 -18.06 -1.06 -6.00
CA THR A 76 -19.00 -2.19 -6.10
C THR A 76 -18.27 -3.52 -5.84
N ASN A 77 -19.01 -4.57 -5.47
CA ASN A 77 -18.45 -5.90 -5.26
C ASN A 77 -17.79 -6.41 -6.55
N GLU A 78 -18.42 -6.21 -7.70
CA GLU A 78 -17.89 -6.61 -9.02
C GLU A 78 -16.50 -6.01 -9.32
N HIS A 79 -16.27 -4.74 -8.98
CA HIS A 79 -14.97 -4.11 -9.20
C HIS A 79 -13.97 -4.44 -8.10
N LEU A 80 -14.44 -4.49 -6.85
CA LEU A 80 -13.61 -4.87 -5.73
C LEU A 80 -12.98 -6.23 -6.01
N ASP A 81 -13.78 -7.21 -6.43
CA ASP A 81 -13.40 -8.59 -6.76
C ASP A 81 -12.54 -8.74 -8.02
N LYS A 82 -12.09 -7.63 -8.64
CA LYS A 82 -11.04 -7.62 -9.66
C LYS A 82 -9.67 -7.22 -9.09
N ILE A 83 -9.63 -6.84 -7.81
CA ILE A 83 -8.42 -6.43 -7.09
C ILE A 83 -7.98 -7.58 -6.16
N PRO A 84 -6.77 -8.14 -6.32
CA PRO A 84 -6.31 -9.26 -5.51
C PRO A 84 -6.23 -8.89 -4.03
N ILE A 85 -6.61 -9.83 -3.17
CA ILE A 85 -6.53 -9.64 -1.73
C ILE A 85 -5.10 -9.85 -1.21
N GLY A 86 -4.71 -9.01 -0.27
CA GLY A 86 -3.51 -9.15 0.53
C GLY A 86 -3.88 -9.60 1.93
N LEU A 87 -3.16 -10.59 2.44
CA LEU A 87 -3.30 -11.02 3.83
C LEU A 87 -2.25 -10.29 4.68
N PHE A 88 -2.69 -9.79 5.82
CA PHE A 88 -1.86 -9.24 6.88
C PHE A 88 -2.34 -9.83 8.19
N ALA A 89 -1.43 -10.00 9.17
CA ALA A 89 -1.81 -10.54 10.47
C ALA A 89 -2.85 -9.61 11.12
N GLN A 90 -4.06 -10.13 11.31
CA GLN A 90 -5.14 -9.44 11.99
C GLN A 90 -5.40 -10.15 13.31
N SER A 91 -5.77 -9.39 14.33
CA SER A 91 -6.23 -9.97 15.59
C SER A 91 -7.73 -10.25 15.49
N GLY A 92 -8.25 -11.18 16.30
CA GLY A 92 -9.67 -11.54 16.25
C GLY A 92 -9.92 -12.99 16.62
N GLU A 93 -11.19 -13.38 16.60
CA GLU A 93 -11.58 -14.78 16.62
C GLU A 93 -11.36 -15.38 15.23
N ASP A 94 -10.98 -16.65 15.22
CA ASP A 94 -10.74 -17.52 14.06
C ASP A 94 -11.41 -18.85 14.45
N THR A 95 -12.68 -18.99 14.04
CA THR A 95 -13.60 -19.99 14.57
C THR A 95 -13.26 -21.40 14.08
N ASP A 96 -12.84 -21.55 12.83
CA ASP A 96 -12.50 -22.83 12.23
C ASP A 96 -10.99 -23.15 12.18
N LYS A 97 -10.15 -22.16 12.53
CA LYS A 97 -8.70 -22.29 12.71
C LYS A 97 -7.93 -22.53 11.42
N ASP A 98 -8.46 -22.05 10.30
CA ASP A 98 -7.74 -22.03 9.02
C ASP A 98 -6.68 -20.89 8.98
N GLY A 99 -6.80 -19.93 9.90
CA GLY A 99 -5.90 -18.79 10.05
C GLY A 99 -6.37 -17.50 9.37
N LEU A 100 -7.61 -17.43 8.89
CA LEU A 100 -8.37 -16.22 8.62
C LEU A 100 -9.17 -15.85 9.87
N VAL A 101 -9.31 -14.54 10.13
CA VAL A 101 -10.17 -14.09 11.23
C VAL A 101 -11.61 -14.00 10.74
N ASP A 102 -12.58 -14.30 11.59
CA ASP A 102 -14.02 -14.34 11.26
C ASP A 102 -14.51 -13.05 10.58
N LEU A 103 -13.92 -11.91 10.97
CA LEU A 103 -14.26 -10.61 10.40
C LEU A 103 -13.83 -10.49 8.93
N LEU A 104 -12.65 -11.02 8.59
CA LEU A 104 -12.17 -11.06 7.21
C LEU A 104 -13.02 -12.05 6.40
N GLU A 105 -13.25 -13.23 6.94
CA GLU A 105 -14.09 -14.25 6.31
C GLU A 105 -15.49 -13.74 5.98
N THR A 106 -16.12 -13.03 6.92
CA THR A 106 -17.41 -12.35 6.68
C THR A 106 -17.32 -11.35 5.52
N ALA A 107 -16.20 -10.62 5.41
CA ALA A 107 -15.99 -9.62 4.35
C ALA A 107 -15.77 -10.25 2.97
N ILE A 108 -15.18 -11.45 2.90
CA ILE A 108 -14.94 -12.19 1.65
C ILE A 108 -15.95 -13.33 1.39
N LYS A 109 -16.90 -13.52 2.31
CA LYS A 109 -18.00 -14.49 2.26
C LYS A 109 -17.56 -15.96 2.29
N THR A 110 -16.45 -16.27 2.96
CA THR A 110 -16.11 -17.66 3.34
C THR A 110 -16.90 -18.11 4.58
N ASN A 111 -16.84 -19.39 4.89
CA ASN A 111 -17.59 -20.04 5.94
C ASN A 111 -16.80 -20.14 7.24
N LEU A 112 -17.17 -19.28 8.19
CA LEU A 112 -16.61 -19.19 9.56
C LEU A 112 -16.44 -20.51 10.34
N ASN A 113 -17.17 -21.56 9.97
CA ASN A 113 -17.15 -22.83 10.69
C ASN A 113 -16.54 -23.98 9.87
N ASN A 114 -15.99 -23.68 8.70
CA ASN A 114 -15.48 -24.67 7.77
C ASN A 114 -14.22 -24.14 7.08
N PRO A 115 -13.03 -24.66 7.42
CA PRO A 115 -11.76 -24.08 7.00
C PRO A 115 -11.46 -24.26 5.50
N ASP A 116 -12.33 -24.99 4.78
CA ASP A 116 -12.32 -25.27 3.34
C ASP A 116 -13.76 -25.07 2.84
N SER A 117 -14.08 -23.83 2.48
CA SER A 117 -15.45 -23.33 2.28
C SER A 117 -16.15 -23.98 1.08
N ASP A 118 -15.41 -24.32 0.02
CA ASP A 118 -15.95 -24.96 -1.18
C ASP A 118 -15.75 -26.50 -1.21
N ALA A 119 -15.09 -27.05 -0.20
CA ALA A 119 -14.85 -28.47 0.03
C ALA A 119 -13.99 -29.14 -1.06
N ASP A 120 -12.99 -28.43 -1.56
CA ASP A 120 -12.05 -28.90 -2.59
C ASP A 120 -10.73 -29.51 -2.03
N ASN A 121 -10.60 -29.55 -0.70
CA ASN A 121 -9.45 -29.96 0.11
C ASN A 121 -8.31 -28.94 0.22
N PHE A 122 -8.53 -27.69 -0.19
CA PHE A 122 -7.63 -26.58 0.12
C PHE A 122 -8.26 -25.68 1.19
N LEU A 123 -7.45 -25.17 2.12
CA LEU A 123 -7.97 -24.26 3.13
C LEU A 123 -8.18 -22.87 2.52
N ASP A 124 -9.19 -22.14 2.98
CA ASP A 124 -9.55 -20.83 2.41
C ASP A 124 -8.34 -19.87 2.41
N LYS A 125 -7.61 -19.82 3.53
CA LYS A 125 -6.35 -19.06 3.62
C LYS A 125 -5.31 -19.47 2.58
N GLU A 126 -5.12 -20.78 2.40
CA GLU A 126 -4.12 -21.31 1.46
C GLU A 126 -4.48 -20.91 0.04
N GLU A 127 -5.75 -20.99 -0.32
CA GLU A 127 -6.24 -20.56 -1.61
C GLU A 127 -6.00 -19.07 -1.84
N LEU A 128 -6.35 -18.21 -0.89
CA LEU A 128 -6.10 -16.77 -1.01
C LEU A 128 -4.62 -16.42 -1.15
N LEU A 129 -3.73 -17.12 -0.45
CA LEU A 129 -2.28 -16.94 -0.58
C LEU A 129 -1.79 -17.34 -1.98
N ASN A 130 -2.40 -18.35 -2.57
CA ASN A 130 -2.07 -18.88 -3.88
C ASN A 130 -2.92 -18.27 -5.02
N GLY A 131 -3.84 -17.35 -4.72
CA GLY A 131 -4.72 -16.67 -5.67
C GLY A 131 -5.82 -17.56 -6.25
N TYR A 132 -6.29 -18.54 -5.50
CA TYR A 132 -7.48 -19.37 -5.78
C TYR A 132 -8.71 -18.84 -5.03
N ASN A 133 -9.88 -19.27 -5.47
CA ASN A 133 -11.17 -18.80 -4.96
C ASN A 133 -11.73 -19.74 -3.89
N PRO A 134 -11.81 -19.31 -2.63
CA PRO A 134 -12.25 -20.18 -1.54
C PRO A 134 -13.75 -20.52 -1.56
N ASN A 135 -14.50 -19.94 -2.49
CA ASN A 135 -15.94 -20.19 -2.62
C ASN A 135 -16.31 -20.87 -3.94
N GLY A 136 -15.35 -21.56 -4.58
CA GLY A 136 -15.58 -22.38 -5.76
C GLY A 136 -14.46 -22.32 -6.78
N ASP A 137 -14.60 -23.06 -7.86
CA ASP A 137 -13.53 -23.25 -8.85
C ASP A 137 -12.80 -21.97 -9.34
N GLY A 138 -11.48 -22.09 -9.49
CA GLY A 138 -10.67 -21.17 -10.28
C GLY A 138 -9.87 -20.16 -9.46
N ARG A 139 -9.56 -19.01 -10.07
CA ARG A 139 -8.69 -17.98 -9.48
C ARG A 139 -9.51 -16.95 -8.70
N PHE A 140 -8.91 -16.36 -7.68
CA PHE A 140 -9.40 -15.17 -7.00
C PHE A 140 -8.38 -14.05 -7.17
N PRO A 141 -8.73 -12.96 -7.87
CA PRO A 141 -10.06 -12.55 -8.34
C PRO A 141 -10.67 -13.43 -9.46
N ILE A 142 -12.00 -13.61 -9.43
CA ILE A 142 -12.80 -14.50 -10.32
C ILE A 142 -12.79 -14.06 -11.80
N LEU A 143 -12.33 -12.83 -12.06
CA LEU A 143 -12.28 -12.21 -13.37
C LEU A 143 -10.83 -11.92 -13.77
N PRO A 144 -10.50 -11.74 -15.07
CA PRO A 144 -9.16 -11.30 -15.44
C PRO A 144 -8.82 -10.03 -14.65
N LEU A 145 -7.61 -10.01 -14.08
CA LEU A 145 -7.12 -8.88 -13.31
C LEU A 145 -7.32 -7.58 -14.10
N ASP A 146 -8.05 -6.65 -13.51
CA ASP A 146 -8.25 -5.32 -14.09
C ASP A 146 -7.06 -4.44 -13.68
N GLN A 147 -5.98 -4.55 -14.44
CA GLN A 147 -4.74 -3.85 -14.12
C GLN A 147 -4.91 -2.32 -14.17
N ASP A 148 -5.81 -1.83 -15.02
CA ASP A 148 -6.14 -0.41 -15.13
C ASP A 148 -6.88 0.07 -13.89
N LEU A 149 -7.88 -0.68 -13.42
CA LEU A 149 -8.53 -0.43 -12.14
C LEU A 149 -7.52 -0.44 -10.99
N ILE A 150 -6.70 -1.49 -10.88
CA ILE A 150 -5.69 -1.60 -9.81
C ILE A 150 -4.76 -0.39 -9.83
N ASN A 151 -4.28 0.03 -11.01
CA ASN A 151 -3.41 1.21 -11.13
C ASN A 151 -4.14 2.51 -10.76
N LEU A 152 -5.43 2.62 -11.09
CA LEU A 152 -6.27 3.77 -10.73
C LEU A 152 -6.52 3.89 -9.22
N VAL A 153 -6.61 2.75 -8.52
CA VAL A 153 -6.95 2.72 -7.09
C VAL A 153 -5.78 2.46 -6.16
N LYS A 154 -4.58 2.20 -6.67
CA LYS A 154 -3.36 2.09 -5.86
C LYS A 154 -3.22 3.28 -4.93
N GLY A 155 -2.98 2.95 -3.67
CA GLY A 155 -2.80 3.93 -2.60
C GLY A 155 -4.08 4.57 -2.09
N LYS A 156 -5.25 4.21 -2.62
CA LYS A 156 -6.54 4.72 -2.16
C LYS A 156 -7.13 3.80 -1.09
N ILE A 157 -8.01 4.40 -0.30
CA ILE A 157 -8.96 3.67 0.53
C ILE A 157 -10.21 3.44 -0.30
N LEU A 158 -10.72 2.22 -0.28
CA LEU A 158 -11.95 1.82 -0.94
C LEU A 158 -13.01 1.50 0.13
N LEU A 159 -14.25 1.91 -0.13
CA LEU A 159 -15.40 1.57 0.68
C LEU A 159 -16.37 0.73 -0.13
N GLN A 160 -16.61 -0.48 0.34
CA GLN A 160 -17.56 -1.38 -0.29
C GLN A 160 -18.99 -0.87 -0.07
N VAL A 161 -19.69 -0.49 -1.15
CA VAL A 161 -21.01 0.16 -1.05
C VAL A 161 -22.20 -0.80 -1.15
N GLU A 162 -21.94 -2.06 -1.46
CA GLU A 162 -22.94 -3.11 -1.69
C GLU A 162 -22.93 -4.20 -0.61
N ASN A 163 -22.34 -3.90 0.56
CA ASN A 163 -22.29 -4.81 1.72
C ASN A 163 -22.30 -4.01 3.05
N HIS A 164 -21.46 -4.35 4.03
CA HIS A 164 -21.47 -3.72 5.36
C HIS A 164 -20.65 -2.42 5.46
N GLY A 165 -20.18 -1.87 4.33
CA GLY A 165 -19.35 -0.66 4.34
C GLY A 165 -17.90 -0.96 4.75
N GLU A 166 -17.42 -2.16 4.41
CA GLU A 166 -16.06 -2.62 4.60
C GLU A 166 -15.07 -1.66 3.95
N ALA A 167 -13.98 -1.38 4.65
CA ALA A 167 -12.93 -0.51 4.18
C ALA A 167 -11.69 -1.33 3.78
N TRP A 168 -11.09 -0.96 2.66
CA TRP A 168 -9.94 -1.65 2.07
C TRP A 168 -8.87 -0.64 1.71
N TYR A 169 -7.61 -0.93 2.01
CA TYR A 169 -6.47 -0.15 1.53
C TYR A 169 -5.79 -0.87 0.39
N VAL A 170 -5.69 -0.24 -0.79
CA VAL A 170 -4.95 -0.81 -1.92
C VAL A 170 -3.50 -0.40 -1.80
N TYR A 171 -2.62 -1.32 -1.40
CA TYR A 171 -1.24 -0.98 -1.11
C TYR A 171 -0.48 -0.59 -2.39
N PRO A 172 0.14 0.61 -2.49
CA PRO A 172 0.79 1.08 -3.71
C PRO A 172 1.83 0.11 -4.28
N SER A 173 2.60 -0.55 -3.41
CA SER A 173 3.77 -1.33 -3.81
C SER A 173 3.42 -2.65 -4.49
N ASN A 174 2.24 -3.23 -4.23
CA ASN A 174 1.84 -4.53 -4.81
C ASN A 174 0.44 -4.52 -5.44
N GLY A 175 -0.34 -3.45 -5.30
CA GLY A 175 -1.68 -3.35 -5.86
C GLY A 175 -2.73 -4.26 -5.23
N LYS A 176 -2.41 -4.94 -4.12
CA LYS A 176 -3.35 -5.79 -3.39
C LYS A 176 -4.22 -4.94 -2.46
N ARG A 177 -5.48 -5.34 -2.30
CA ARG A 177 -6.40 -4.76 -1.31
C ARG A 177 -6.21 -5.46 0.05
N TYR A 178 -6.03 -4.69 1.10
CA TYR A 178 -5.93 -5.17 2.46
C TYR A 178 -7.17 -4.74 3.23
N PHE A 179 -7.85 -5.72 3.83
CA PHE A 179 -9.02 -5.47 4.65
C PHE A 179 -8.62 -4.67 5.89
N LEU A 180 -9.27 -3.54 6.12
CA LEU A 180 -8.93 -2.68 7.27
C LEU A 180 -9.62 -3.11 8.56
N GLY A 181 -10.70 -3.89 8.48
CA GLY A 181 -11.36 -4.47 9.66
C GLY A 181 -11.68 -3.43 10.73
N ARG A 182 -11.13 -3.64 11.94
CA ARG A 182 -11.31 -2.74 13.09
C ARG A 182 -10.23 -1.66 13.11
N PRO A 183 -10.45 -0.53 13.79
CA PRO A 183 -9.48 0.57 13.84
C PRO A 183 -8.06 0.16 14.25
N SER A 184 -7.92 -0.75 15.21
CA SER A 184 -6.61 -1.28 15.63
C SER A 184 -5.91 -2.08 14.52
N ASP A 185 -6.64 -2.97 13.84
CA ASP A 185 -6.07 -3.80 12.77
C ASP A 185 -5.67 -2.92 11.57
N ALA A 186 -6.53 -1.96 11.20
CA ALA A 186 -6.21 -0.96 10.19
C ALA A 186 -4.91 -0.22 10.51
N PHE A 187 -4.75 0.22 11.76
CA PHE A 187 -3.58 0.96 12.20
C PHE A 187 -2.29 0.12 12.11
N GLU A 188 -2.34 -1.16 12.50
CA GLU A 188 -1.21 -2.08 12.37
C GLU A 188 -0.83 -2.35 10.92
N ILE A 189 -1.81 -2.59 10.03
CA ILE A 189 -1.59 -2.73 8.58
C ILE A 189 -0.87 -1.48 8.05
N MET A 190 -1.42 -0.32 8.39
CA MET A 190 -0.96 0.97 7.92
C MET A 190 0.47 1.30 8.37
N ARG A 191 0.80 1.06 9.64
CA ARG A 191 2.15 1.26 10.17
C ARG A 191 3.13 0.20 9.69
N GLY A 192 2.70 -1.06 9.62
CA GLY A 192 3.53 -2.18 9.14
C GLY A 192 3.94 -2.05 7.67
N MET A 193 3.14 -1.34 6.87
CA MET A 193 3.46 -0.98 5.48
C MET A 193 4.03 0.43 5.31
N GLY A 194 4.25 1.14 6.43
CA GLY A 194 4.74 2.50 6.44
C GLY A 194 6.22 2.61 6.04
N LEU A 195 6.58 3.69 5.36
CA LEU A 195 7.97 4.01 5.03
C LEU A 195 8.50 5.08 5.99
N GLY A 196 9.74 4.92 6.46
CA GLY A 196 10.39 5.99 7.22
C GLY A 196 10.59 7.25 6.37
N ILE A 197 10.35 8.42 6.92
CA ILE A 197 10.58 9.71 6.28
C ILE A 197 11.26 10.70 7.25
N SER A 198 12.20 11.49 6.73
CA SER A 198 12.83 12.57 7.49
C SER A 198 11.86 13.74 7.68
N ASN A 199 12.08 14.55 8.70
CA ASN A 199 11.29 15.75 8.94
C ASN A 199 11.42 16.76 7.79
N SER A 200 12.63 16.86 7.21
CA SER A 200 12.91 17.75 6.08
C SER A 200 12.16 17.35 4.82
N ASP A 201 11.98 16.05 4.60
CA ASP A 201 11.27 15.50 3.45
C ASP A 201 9.76 15.58 3.62
N LEU A 202 9.27 15.23 4.81
CA LEU A 202 7.86 15.34 5.13
C LEU A 202 7.39 16.80 5.00
N ALA A 203 8.19 17.77 5.47
CA ALA A 203 7.90 19.20 5.37
C ALA A 203 7.71 19.73 3.94
N LYS A 204 8.17 19.00 2.91
CA LYS A 204 7.93 19.34 1.50
C LYS A 204 6.50 19.00 1.05
N ILE A 205 5.77 18.23 1.84
CA ILE A 205 4.40 17.80 1.57
C ILE A 205 3.45 18.63 2.42
N ASN A 206 2.52 19.32 1.76
CA ASN A 206 1.52 20.15 2.42
C ASN A 206 0.64 19.31 3.34
N ILE A 207 0.37 19.82 4.54
CA ILE A 207 -0.65 19.27 5.41
C ILE A 207 -2.04 19.54 4.81
N ALA A 208 -2.95 18.58 4.90
CA ALA A 208 -4.33 18.81 4.52
C ALA A 208 -5.00 19.80 5.48
N ASP A 209 -5.83 20.69 4.95
CA ASP A 209 -6.65 21.65 5.72
C ASP A 209 -7.78 20.97 6.52
#